data_AF-A0A848SUH7-F1
#
_entry.id   AF-A0A848SUH7-F1
#
_cell.length_a   1.000
_cell.length_b   1.000
_cell.length_c   1.000
_cell.angle_alpha   90.00
_cell.angle_beta   90.00
_cell.angle_gamma   90.00
#
_symmetry.space_group_name_H-M   'P 1'
#
loop_
_entity.id
_entity.type
_entity.pdbx_description
1 polymer ?
#
loop_
_entity_poly.entity_id
_entity_poly.type
_entity_poly.pdbx_seq_one_letter_code
_entity_poly.pdbx_strand_id
1 'polypeptide(L)' 'MIDMFSLALSHALMLLAAWRLMARPDLDDDDAVGGLPDTDMLGRPREGPKAEDGANA' A
#
# COMPACT_ATOMS: atom_id res chain seq x y z
N MET A 1 2.87 35.59 19.96
CA MET A 1 2.84 35.77 18.50
C MET A 1 2.89 34.38 17.90
N ILE A 2 1.89 33.96 17.15
CA ILE A 2 1.96 32.66 16.49
C ILE A 2 3.08 32.72 15.45
N ASP A 3 4.02 31.80 15.53
CA ASP A 3 5.14 31.73 14.60
C ASP A 3 4.65 31.05 13.32
N MET A 4 4.09 31.85 12.42
CA MET A 4 3.61 31.42 11.11
C MET A 4 4.71 30.76 10.28
N PHE A 5 5.99 31.13 10.51
CA PHE A 5 7.11 30.50 9.83
C PHE A 5 7.30 29.06 10.31
N SER A 6 7.36 28.84 11.63
CA SER A 6 7.49 27.49 12.18
C SER A 6 6.29 26.59 11.81
N LEU A 7 5.09 27.16 11.76
CA LEU A 7 3.90 26.46 11.29
C LEU A 7 4.05 26.09 9.81
N ALA A 8 4.32 27.05 8.93
CA ALA A 8 4.47 26.82 7.50
C ALA A 8 5.62 25.83 7.20
N LEU A 9 6.75 25.94 7.91
CA LEU A 9 7.89 25.04 7.78
C LEU A 9 7.50 23.60 8.11
N SER A 10 6.81 23.38 9.23
CA SER A 10 6.37 22.04 9.64
C SER A 10 5.44 21.42 8.59
N HIS A 11 4.50 22.21 8.05
CA HIS A 11 3.59 21.75 7.01
C HIS A 11 4.30 21.50 5.68
N ALA A 12 5.25 22.35 5.30
CA ALA A 12 6.04 22.18 4.09
C ALA A 12 6.88 20.89 4.15
N LEU A 13 7.48 20.58 5.31
CA LEU A 13 8.23 19.33 5.51
C LEU A 13 7.31 18.11 5.40
N MET A 14 6.10 18.18 5.99
CA MET A 14 5.12 17.09 5.88
C MET A 14 4.64 16.90 4.44
N LEU A 15 4.35 17.98 3.71
CA LEU A 15 3.97 17.92 2.30
C LEU A 15 5.10 17.38 1.43
N LEU A 16 6.36 17.77 1.70
CA LEU A 16 7.52 17.25 0.99
C LEU A 16 7.70 15.75 1.22
N ALA A 17 7.54 15.27 2.45
CA ALA A 17 7.60 13.85 2.78
C ALA A 17 6.49 13.06 2.06
N ALA A 18 5.26 13.56 2.09
CA ALA A 18 4.12 12.94 1.39
C ALA A 18 4.35 12.91 -0.13
N TRP A 19 4.84 14.01 -0.71
CA TRP A 19 5.15 14.08 -2.13
C TRP A 19 6.26 13.10 -2.53
N ARG A 20 7.31 13.00 -1.71
CA ARG A 20 8.41 12.05 -1.93
C ARG A 20 7.98 10.60 -1.82
N LEU A 21 6.99 10.30 -0.98
CA LEU A 21 6.40 8.98 -0.81
C LEU A 21 5.51 8.62 -2.01
N MET A 22 4.64 9.53 -2.46
CA MET A 22 3.78 9.32 -3.64
C MET A 22 4.59 9.14 -4.91
N ALA A 23 5.75 9.78 -5.04
CA ALA A 23 6.63 9.62 -6.19
C ALA A 23 7.49 8.33 -6.16
N ARG A 24 7.24 7.41 -5.22
CA ARG A 24 8.05 6.20 -5.06
C ARG A 24 7.49 5.08 -5.95
N PRO A 25 8.23 4.64 -7.00
CA PRO A 25 7.76 3.63 -7.95
C PRO A 25 7.53 2.24 -7.31
N ASP A 26 8.25 1.94 -6.22
CA ASP A 26 8.09 0.72 -5.42
C ASP A 26 6.72 0.59 -4.74
N LEU A 27 5.98 1.70 -4.59
CA LEU A 27 4.62 1.68 -4.03
C LEU A 27 3.54 1.44 -5.10
N ASP A 28 3.86 1.72 -6.36
CA ASP A 28 2.96 1.54 -7.52
C ASP A 28 3.13 0.15 -8.17
N ASP A 29 4.14 -0.61 -7.74
CA ASP A 29 4.45 -1.93 -8.27
C ASP A 29 3.86 -3.00 -7.34
N ASP A 30 2.65 -3.46 -7.68
CA ASP A 30 1.97 -4.58 -7.01
C ASP A 30 2.79 -5.89 -7.10
N ASP A 31 3.71 -5.99 -8.06
CA ASP A 31 4.61 -7.13 -8.28
C ASP A 31 5.99 -6.94 -7.62
N ALA A 32 6.31 -5.74 -7.08
CA ALA A 32 7.60 -5.48 -6.42
C ALA A 32 7.82 -6.38 -5.19
N VAL A 33 6.73 -6.88 -4.61
CA VAL A 33 6.74 -7.94 -3.59
C VAL A 33 6.72 -9.31 -4.27
N GLY A 34 7.67 -9.53 -5.19
CA GLY A 34 7.79 -10.76 -5.97
C GLY A 34 8.01 -11.98 -5.08
N GLY A 35 6.93 -12.68 -4.74
CA GLY A 35 6.95 -14.00 -4.11
C GLY A 35 6.32 -14.11 -2.72
N LEU A 36 5.57 -13.13 -2.23
CA LEU A 36 4.76 -13.39 -1.04
C LEU A 36 3.55 -14.28 -1.41
N PRO A 37 3.32 -15.40 -0.71
CA PRO A 37 2.12 -16.21 -0.93
C PRO A 37 0.87 -15.34 -0.78
N ASP A 38 -0.16 -15.58 -1.62
CA ASP A 38 -1.48 -14.92 -1.58
C ASP A 38 -2.03 -15.07 -0.16
N THR A 39 -1.80 -14.03 0.65
CA THR A 39 -2.12 -13.96 2.06
C THR A 39 -2.99 -12.72 2.26
N ASP A 40 -3.99 -12.84 3.12
CA ASP A 40 -4.87 -11.72 3.41
C ASP A 40 -4.14 -10.61 4.20
N MET A 41 -4.82 -9.48 4.47
CA MET A 41 -4.26 -8.37 5.27
C MET A 41 -3.85 -8.78 6.71
N LEU A 42 -4.24 -9.98 7.17
CA LEU A 42 -3.83 -10.56 8.45
C LEU A 42 -2.73 -11.62 8.30
N GLY A 43 -2.19 -11.81 7.09
CA GLY A 43 -1.12 -12.77 6.79
C GLY A 43 -1.57 -14.24 6.72
N ARG A 44 -2.88 -14.50 6.58
CA ARG A 44 -3.40 -15.87 6.47
C ARG A 44 -3.39 -16.32 5.00
N PRO A 45 -2.93 -17.55 4.69
CA PRO A 45 -2.99 -18.08 3.34
C PRO A 45 -4.43 -18.06 2.82
N ARG A 46 -4.65 -17.43 1.68
CA ARG A 46 -5.96 -17.40 1.02
C ARG A 46 -6.18 -18.77 0.39
N GLU A 47 -7.05 -19.61 0.99
CA GLU A 47 -7.56 -20.78 0.28
C GLU A 47 -8.40 -20.26 -0.90
N GLY A 48 -7.83 -20.35 -2.10
CA GLY A 48 -8.55 -20.07 -3.35
C GLY A 48 -9.83 -20.92 -3.42
N PRO A 49 -10.89 -20.42 -4.09
CA PRO A 49 -12.15 -21.15 -4.17
C PRO A 49 -11.88 -22.54 -4.74
N LYS A 50 -12.20 -23.57 -3.95
CA LYS A 50 -12.16 -24.96 -4.37
C LYS A 50 -12.95 -25.05 -5.66
N ALA A 51 -12.25 -25.24 -6.78
CA ALA A 51 -12.86 -25.40 -8.09
C ALA A 51 -14.00 -26.41 -7.92
N GLU A 52 -15.23 -25.93 -8.15
CA GLU A 52 -16.42 -26.76 -8.12
C GLU A 52 -16.32 -27.72 -9.29
N ASP A 53 -15.70 -28.85 -9.00
CA ASP A 53 -15.53 -29.99 -9.90
C ASP A 53 -16.89 -30.65 -10.07
N GLY A 54 -17.49 -30.45 -11.24
CA GLY A 54 -18.44 -31.35 -11.91
C GLY A 54 -19.78 -31.66 -11.22
N ALA A 55 -20.88 -31.18 -11.82
CA ALA A 55 -22.19 -31.86 -11.97
C ALA A 55 -23.26 -30.81 -12.31
N ASN A 56 -24.10 -30.89 -13.31
CA ASN A 56 -24.40 -31.88 -14.35
C ASN A 56 -25.14 -31.07 -15.43
N ALA A 57 -24.74 -31.23 -16.69
CA ALA A 57 -25.51 -30.82 -17.87
C ALA A 57 -26.26 -32.04 -18.41
#